data_AF-A0AAU9HPS5-F1
#
_entry.id   AF-A0AAU9HPS5-F1
#
_cell.length_a   1.000
_cell.length_b   1.000
_cell.length_c   1.000
_cell.angle_alpha   90.00
_cell.angle_beta   90.00
_cell.angle_gamma   90.00
#
_symmetry.space_group_name_H-M   'P 1'
#
loop_
_entity.id
_entity.type
_entity.pdbx_description
1 polymer ?
#
loop_
_entity_poly.entity_id
_entity_poly.type
_entity_poly.pdbx_seq_one_letter_code
_entity_poly.pdbx_strand_id
1 'polypeptide(L)'
;MDNFLLSPYVSLYLGAFVQWGFLVAFLYSLVTSINKPKKEALWLSLIMSISYSSSLFIDIQNISYMQLLLFDLMTILAILVVSNFLNKNIISSYLLLGLSINSLLFFGMYLDVFVFSNSSPWWFWSFYSLGINLMDFMMIAIFFINKDFLGLVRLKNVLFPARAKLPSAT
;
A
#
# COMPACT_ATOMS: atom_id res chain seq x y z
N MET A 1 -21.25 10.99 17.77
CA MET A 1 -20.90 10.52 16.39
C MET A 1 -19.95 9.34 16.58
N ASP A 2 -20.40 8.31 17.31
CA ASP A 2 -19.46 7.42 18.01
C ASP A 2 -19.39 6.02 17.39
N ASN A 3 -20.14 5.81 16.30
CA ASN A 3 -20.34 4.50 15.66
C ASN A 3 -19.44 4.26 14.44
N PHE A 4 -18.54 5.19 14.11
CA PHE A 4 -17.75 5.12 12.86
C PHE A 4 -16.28 4.78 13.06
N LEU A 5 -15.78 4.86 14.30
CA LEU A 5 -14.48 4.29 14.63
C LEU A 5 -14.60 2.79 14.82
N LEU A 6 -13.72 2.05 14.16
CA LEU A 6 -13.60 0.61 14.39
C LEU A 6 -13.19 0.39 15.85
N SER A 7 -13.84 -0.57 16.51
CA SER A 7 -13.40 -0.98 17.85
C SER A 7 -11.97 -1.52 17.79
N PRO A 8 -11.18 -1.39 18.88
CA PRO A 8 -9.80 -1.87 18.90
C PRO A 8 -9.65 -3.34 18.46
N TYR A 9 -10.61 -4.19 18.85
CA TYR A 9 -10.65 -5.59 18.45
C TYR A 9 -10.85 -5.77 16.95
N VAL A 10 -11.78 -5.03 16.34
CA VAL A 10 -12.02 -5.08 14.90
C VAL A 10 -10.80 -4.58 14.13
N SER A 11 -10.16 -3.50 14.61
CA SER A 11 -8.91 -2.98 14.02
C SER A 11 -7.79 -4.03 14.04
N LEU A 12 -7.65 -4.78 15.13
CA LEU A 12 -6.66 -5.84 15.25
C LEU A 12 -6.93 -6.98 14.25
N TYR A 13 -8.18 -7.44 14.14
CA TYR A 13 -8.54 -8.49 13.18
C TYR A 13 -8.37 -8.05 11.72
N LEU A 14 -8.67 -6.79 11.40
CA LEU A 14 -8.43 -6.24 10.07
C LEU A 14 -6.94 -6.17 9.74
N GLY A 15 -6.11 -5.72 10.69
CA GLY A 15 -4.65 -5.76 10.52
C GLY A 15 -4.11 -7.17 10.28
N ALA A 16 -4.57 -8.15 11.07
CA ALA A 16 -4.23 -9.56 10.89
C ALA A 16 -4.69 -10.10 9.53
N PHE A 17 -5.89 -9.72 9.09
CA PHE A 17 -6.43 -10.09 7.77
C PHE A 17 -5.59 -9.50 6.63
N VAL A 18 -5.16 -8.25 6.73
CA VAL A 18 -4.30 -7.60 5.73
C VAL A 18 -2.95 -8.31 5.65
N GLN A 19 -2.34 -8.61 6.78
CA GLN A 19 -1.08 -9.35 6.82
C GLN A 19 -1.23 -10.75 6.20
N TRP A 20 -2.29 -11.47 6.56
CA TRP A 20 -2.62 -12.75 5.95
C TRP A 20 -2.82 -12.61 4.42
N GLY A 21 -3.52 -11.56 3.97
CA GLY A 21 -3.76 -11.28 2.56
C GLY A 21 -2.47 -11.09 1.75
N PHE A 22 -1.51 -10.33 2.26
CA PHE A 22 -0.20 -10.17 1.59
C PHE A 22 0.63 -11.44 1.60
N LEU A 23 0.57 -12.24 2.68
CA LEU A 23 1.23 -13.55 2.72
C LEU A 23 0.64 -14.49 1.65
N VAL A 24 -0.69 -14.54 1.53
CA VAL A 24 -1.37 -15.35 0.50
C VAL A 24 -1.05 -14.83 -0.91
N ALA A 25 -1.01 -13.52 -1.11
CA ALA A 25 -0.61 -12.91 -2.39
C ALA A 25 0.82 -13.32 -2.78
N PHE A 26 1.73 -13.40 -1.80
CA PHE A 26 3.09 -13.89 -2.01
C PHE A 26 3.11 -15.38 -2.39
N LEU A 27 2.43 -16.24 -1.63
CA LEU A 27 2.37 -17.68 -1.92
C LEU A 27 1.74 -17.95 -3.30
N TYR A 28 0.67 -17.24 -3.65
CA TYR A 28 0.05 -17.31 -4.97
C TYR A 28 1.03 -16.88 -6.07
N SER A 29 1.73 -15.78 -5.88
CA SER A 29 2.74 -15.29 -6.84
C SER A 29 3.93 -16.25 -6.96
N LEU A 30 4.30 -16.92 -5.87
CA LEU A 30 5.35 -17.94 -5.84
C LEU A 30 4.97 -19.13 -6.72
N VAL A 31 3.79 -19.71 -6.50
CA VAL A 31 3.32 -20.86 -7.28
C VAL A 31 3.14 -20.50 -8.76
N THR A 32 2.54 -19.34 -9.04
CA THR A 32 2.22 -18.95 -10.43
C THR A 32 3.43 -18.49 -11.25
N SER A 33 4.54 -18.14 -10.61
CA SER A 33 5.79 -17.72 -11.27
C SER A 33 6.78 -18.86 -11.52
N ILE A 34 6.50 -20.08 -11.03
CA ILE A 34 7.33 -21.26 -11.33
C ILE A 34 7.43 -21.44 -12.85
N ASN A 35 8.66 -21.58 -13.34
CA ASN A 35 8.99 -21.72 -14.76
C ASN A 35 8.47 -20.60 -15.68
N LYS A 36 8.11 -19.42 -15.12
CA LYS A 36 7.76 -18.24 -15.91
C LYS A 36 8.85 -17.17 -15.85
N PRO A 37 9.09 -16.46 -16.96
CA PRO A 37 10.10 -15.38 -17.00
C PRO A 37 9.64 -14.12 -16.24
N LYS A 38 8.33 -13.90 -16.13
CA LYS A 38 7.75 -12.75 -15.42
C LYS A 38 7.73 -13.00 -13.91
N LYS A 39 8.58 -12.28 -13.17
CA LYS A 39 8.72 -12.40 -11.71
C LYS A 39 8.38 -11.10 -10.96
N GLU A 40 7.81 -10.11 -11.65
CA GLU A 40 7.49 -8.81 -11.04
C GLU A 40 6.50 -8.95 -9.88
N ALA A 41 5.43 -9.72 -10.06
CA ALA A 41 4.43 -9.98 -9.02
C ALA A 41 5.02 -10.73 -7.81
N LEU A 42 5.92 -11.69 -8.04
CA LEU A 42 6.63 -12.42 -6.98
C LEU A 42 7.45 -11.47 -6.11
N TRP A 43 8.33 -10.67 -6.72
CA TRP A 43 9.21 -9.78 -5.95
C TRP A 43 8.42 -8.71 -5.20
N LEU A 44 7.40 -8.13 -5.83
CA LEU A 44 6.56 -7.12 -5.19
C LEU A 44 5.74 -7.71 -4.03
N SER A 45 5.13 -8.89 -4.20
CA SER A 45 4.38 -9.54 -3.12
C SER A 45 5.27 -10.00 -1.98
N LEU A 46 6.50 -10.44 -2.26
CA LEU A 46 7.50 -10.77 -1.24
C LEU A 46 7.84 -9.55 -0.39
N ILE A 47 8.11 -8.39 -1.02
CA ILE A 47 8.38 -7.14 -0.30
C ILE A 47 7.20 -6.78 0.59
N MET A 48 5.98 -6.80 0.06
CA MET A 48 4.77 -6.48 0.83
C MET A 48 4.58 -7.45 2.00
N SER A 49 4.73 -8.76 1.78
CA SER A 49 4.59 -9.79 2.82
C SER A 49 5.61 -9.63 3.94
N ILE A 50 6.88 -9.35 3.61
CA ILE A 50 7.94 -9.11 4.60
C ILE A 50 7.64 -7.82 5.37
N SER A 51 7.29 -6.75 4.66
CA SER A 51 7.01 -5.45 5.26
C SER A 51 5.87 -5.51 6.26
N TYR A 52 4.72 -6.07 5.88
CA TYR A 52 3.57 -6.19 6.78
C TYR A 52 3.82 -7.19 7.92
N SER A 53 4.63 -8.23 7.70
CA SER A 53 5.00 -9.16 8.78
C SER A 53 6.04 -8.61 9.75
N SER A 54 6.80 -7.58 9.35
CA SER A 54 7.78 -6.94 10.25
C SER A 54 7.11 -6.31 11.48
N SER A 55 5.84 -5.89 11.34
CA SER A 55 5.02 -5.39 12.45
C SER A 55 4.82 -6.40 13.57
N LEU A 56 4.91 -7.71 13.31
CA LEU A 56 4.78 -8.76 14.33
C LEU A 56 5.92 -8.74 15.37
N PHE A 57 7.08 -8.20 15.00
CA PHE A 57 8.24 -8.11 15.89
C PHE A 57 8.21 -6.85 16.76
N ILE A 58 7.17 -6.03 16.61
CA ILE A 58 6.95 -4.79 17.34
C ILE A 58 5.69 -4.97 18.16
N ASP A 59 5.69 -4.42 19.37
CA ASP A 59 4.52 -4.44 20.22
C ASP A 59 3.37 -3.66 19.56
N ILE A 60 2.39 -4.40 19.04
CA ILE A 60 1.22 -3.88 18.31
C ILE A 60 0.42 -2.90 19.17
N GLN A 61 0.48 -3.04 20.51
CA GLN A 61 -0.23 -2.13 21.43
C GLN A 61 0.44 -0.77 21.56
N ASN A 62 1.72 -0.66 21.20
CA ASN A 62 2.55 0.54 21.39
C ASN A 62 3.10 1.11 20.07
N ILE A 63 2.65 0.60 18.92
CA ILE A 63 3.12 1.11 17.64
C ILE A 63 2.58 2.52 17.39
N SER A 64 3.49 3.47 17.15
CA SER A 64 3.14 4.86 16.91
C SER A 64 2.82 5.11 15.43
N TYR A 65 1.98 6.12 15.14
CA TYR A 65 1.71 6.56 13.76
C TYR A 65 2.98 6.94 13.00
N MET A 66 4.00 7.48 13.69
CA MET A 66 5.30 7.79 13.11
C MET A 66 6.06 6.52 12.68
N GLN A 67 6.02 5.46 13.49
CA GLN A 67 6.64 4.18 13.12
C GLN A 67 5.93 3.57 11.90
N LEU A 68 4.59 3.59 11.88
CA LEU A 68 3.81 3.10 10.73
C LEU A 68 4.16 3.87 9.44
N LEU A 69 4.27 5.19 9.53
CA LEU A 69 4.75 6.03 8.42
C LEU A 69 6.15 5.63 7.95
N LEU A 70 7.09 5.41 8.88
CA LEU A 70 8.45 5.00 8.52
C LEU A 70 8.48 3.62 7.86
N PHE A 71 7.63 2.70 8.30
CA PHE A 71 7.47 1.40 7.65
C PHE A 71 7.03 1.57 6.20
N ASP A 72 5.96 2.31 5.95
CA ASP A 72 5.48 2.54 4.58
C ASP A 72 6.53 3.21 3.70
N LEU A 73 7.26 4.20 4.21
CA LEU A 73 8.34 4.86 3.48
C LEU A 73 9.47 3.88 3.13
N MET A 74 9.84 3.00 4.06
CA MET A 74 10.82 1.95 3.79
C MET A 74 10.32 0.95 2.74
N THR A 75 9.03 0.58 2.77
CA THR A 75 8.42 -0.28 1.75
C THR A 75 8.41 0.39 0.39
N ILE A 76 8.04 1.67 0.31
CA ILE A 76 8.07 2.47 -0.92
C ILE A 76 9.49 2.48 -1.49
N LEU A 77 10.50 2.77 -0.66
CA LEU A 77 11.90 2.74 -1.08
C LEU A 77 12.31 1.37 -1.61
N ALA A 78 11.95 0.29 -0.91
CA ALA A 78 12.24 -1.08 -1.36
C ALA A 78 11.57 -1.39 -2.71
N ILE A 79 10.31 -1.00 -2.89
CA ILE A 79 9.59 -1.16 -4.16
C ILE A 79 10.27 -0.35 -5.26
N LEU A 80 10.66 0.90 -5.01
CA LEU A 80 11.32 1.75 -6.00
C LEU A 80 12.65 1.13 -6.43
N VAL A 81 13.50 0.73 -5.48
CA VAL A 81 14.78 0.07 -5.76
C VAL A 81 14.59 -1.18 -6.59
N VAL A 82 13.68 -2.08 -6.18
CA VAL A 82 13.42 -3.32 -6.93
C VAL A 82 12.77 -3.03 -8.28
N SER A 83 11.88 -2.04 -8.38
CA SER A 83 11.22 -1.67 -9.63
C SER A 83 12.19 -1.13 -10.69
N ASN A 84 13.36 -0.60 -10.30
CA ASN A 84 14.41 -0.21 -11.25
C ASN A 84 15.00 -1.41 -12.00
N PHE A 85 14.93 -2.62 -11.41
CA PHE A 85 15.40 -3.86 -12.02
C PHE A 85 14.26 -4.68 -12.68
N LEU A 86 13.01 -4.23 -12.54
CA LEU A 86 11.83 -4.90 -13.08
C LEU A 86 11.22 -4.12 -14.23
N ASN A 87 10.41 -4.79 -15.05
CA ASN A 87 9.58 -4.09 -16.01
C ASN A 87 8.48 -3.30 -15.29
N LYS A 88 8.10 -2.16 -15.88
CA LYS A 88 6.96 -1.37 -15.39
C LYS A 88 5.72 -2.24 -15.33
N ASN A 89 5.10 -2.30 -14.15
CA ASN A 89 3.94 -3.14 -13.89
C ASN A 89 2.80 -2.31 -13.27
N ILE A 90 1.57 -2.71 -13.55
CA ILE A 90 0.35 -2.13 -12.96
C ILE A 90 0.37 -2.36 -11.45
N ILE A 91 0.82 -3.54 -11.01
CA ILE A 91 0.93 -3.90 -9.60
C ILE A 91 1.77 -2.87 -8.83
N SER A 92 2.99 -2.54 -9.29
CA SER A 92 3.83 -1.57 -8.59
C SER A 92 3.20 -0.17 -8.54
N SER A 93 2.42 0.21 -9.55
CA SER A 93 1.73 1.51 -9.56
C SER A 93 0.64 1.58 -8.50
N TYR A 94 -0.12 0.51 -8.31
CA TYR A 94 -1.16 0.42 -7.27
C TYR A 94 -0.54 0.37 -5.86
N LEU A 95 0.54 -0.40 -5.68
CA LEU A 95 1.25 -0.46 -4.40
C LEU A 95 1.84 0.89 -3.99
N LEU A 96 2.53 1.57 -4.90
CA LEU A 96 3.11 2.89 -4.63
C LEU A 96 2.01 3.92 -4.30
N LEU A 97 0.87 3.88 -5.01
CA LEU A 97 -0.25 4.75 -4.72
C LEU A 97 -0.86 4.45 -3.34
N GLY A 98 -1.15 3.18 -3.06
CA GLY A 98 -1.74 2.76 -1.78
C GLY A 98 -0.85 3.13 -0.59
N LEU A 99 0.43 2.78 -0.64
CA LEU A 99 1.41 3.13 0.41
C LEU A 99 1.59 4.65 0.54
N SER A 100 1.54 5.41 -0.56
CA SER A 100 1.64 6.88 -0.47
C SER A 100 0.44 7.51 0.24
N ILE A 101 -0.77 7.00 -0.02
CA ILE A 101 -1.98 7.45 0.67
C ILE A 101 -1.92 7.03 2.14
N ASN A 102 -1.51 5.79 2.44
CA ASN A 102 -1.34 5.32 3.81
C ASN A 102 -0.32 6.18 4.59
N SER A 103 0.84 6.47 4.00
CA SER A 103 1.86 7.36 4.58
C SER A 103 1.31 8.75 4.89
N LEU A 104 0.55 9.35 3.97
CA LEU A 104 -0.06 10.67 4.19
C LEU A 104 -1.10 10.64 5.31
N LEU A 105 -1.87 9.56 5.40
CA LEU A 105 -2.86 9.34 6.44
C LEU A 105 -2.19 9.13 7.82
N PHE A 106 -1.13 8.33 7.91
CA PHE A 106 -0.34 8.18 9.13
C PHE A 106 0.32 9.50 9.55
N PHE A 107 0.84 10.27 8.59
CA PHE A 107 1.39 11.60 8.86
C PHE A 107 0.33 12.54 9.43
N GLY A 108 -0.85 12.56 8.82
CA GLY A 108 -1.98 13.36 9.29
C GLY A 108 -2.40 12.97 10.72
N MET A 109 -2.49 11.68 11.02
CA MET A 109 -2.79 11.20 12.38
C MET A 109 -1.68 11.55 13.37
N TYR A 110 -0.42 11.48 12.96
CA TYR A 110 0.69 11.92 13.79
C TYR A 110 0.59 13.41 14.14
N LEU A 111 0.33 14.27 13.15
CA LEU A 111 0.13 15.70 13.39
C LEU A 111 -1.08 15.95 14.30
N ASP A 112 -2.20 15.30 14.03
CA ASP A 112 -3.45 15.52 14.78
C ASP A 112 -3.32 15.11 16.26
N VAL A 113 -2.85 13.89 16.52
CA VAL A 113 -2.80 13.32 17.86
C VAL A 113 -1.63 13.88 18.68
N PHE A 114 -0.44 14.02 18.07
CA PHE A 114 0.77 14.38 18.82
C PHE A 114 1.13 15.86 18.74
N VAL A 115 0.96 16.51 17.58
CA VAL A 115 1.36 17.93 17.42
C VAL A 115 0.23 18.86 17.87
N PHE A 116 -0.99 18.62 17.41
CA PHE A 116 -2.16 19.41 17.78
C PHE A 116 -2.81 18.94 19.10
N SER A 117 -2.36 17.82 19.65
CA SER A 117 -2.86 17.27 20.92
C SER A 117 -4.37 17.00 20.92
N ASN A 118 -4.95 16.73 19.73
CA ASN A 118 -6.36 16.38 19.62
C ASN A 118 -6.57 14.97 20.20
N SER A 119 -7.33 14.92 21.28
CA SER A 119 -7.57 13.71 22.07
C SER A 119 -8.98 13.14 21.86
N SER A 120 -9.88 13.90 21.23
CA SER A 120 -11.23 13.47 20.87
C SER A 120 -11.31 13.09 19.38
N PRO A 121 -11.88 11.92 19.04
CA PRO A 121 -12.12 11.57 17.65
C PRO A 121 -13.03 12.57 16.93
N TRP A 122 -12.67 12.87 15.70
CA TRP A 122 -13.48 13.65 14.76
C TRP A 122 -13.48 12.96 13.39
N TRP A 123 -14.16 13.57 12.41
CA TRP A 123 -14.38 12.89 11.11
C TRP A 123 -13.08 12.40 10.45
N PHE A 124 -11.95 13.08 10.66
CA PHE A 124 -10.65 12.69 10.10
C PHE A 124 -10.19 11.32 10.60
N TRP A 125 -10.41 10.98 11.87
CA TRP A 125 -10.03 9.67 12.42
C TRP A 125 -10.83 8.53 11.76
N SER A 126 -12.10 8.81 11.44
CA SER A 126 -12.95 7.85 10.71
C SER A 126 -12.53 7.73 9.25
N PHE A 127 -12.20 8.85 8.60
CA PHE A 127 -11.66 8.88 7.25
C PHE A 127 -10.32 8.14 7.14
N TYR A 128 -9.43 8.36 8.11
CA TYR A 128 -8.17 7.63 8.27
C TYR A 128 -8.42 6.13 8.37
N SER A 129 -9.27 5.70 9.30
CA SER A 129 -9.54 4.29 9.56
C SER A 129 -10.10 3.58 8.32
N LEU A 130 -11.07 4.19 7.65
CA LEU A 130 -11.63 3.66 6.40
C LEU A 130 -10.63 3.70 5.24
N GLY A 131 -9.85 4.78 5.14
CA GLY A 131 -8.86 5.00 4.10
C GLY A 131 -7.75 3.93 4.10
N ILE A 132 -7.12 3.70 5.25
CA ILE A 132 -6.06 2.68 5.39
C ILE A 132 -6.57 1.31 4.95
N ASN A 133 -7.73 0.89 5.50
CA ASN A 133 -8.30 -0.41 5.17
C ASN A 133 -8.60 -0.54 3.67
N LEU A 134 -9.24 0.46 3.06
CA LEU A 134 -9.54 0.43 1.62
C LEU A 134 -8.27 0.34 0.75
N MET A 135 -7.21 1.06 1.11
CA MET A 135 -5.95 1.01 0.39
C MET A 135 -5.27 -0.35 0.53
N ASP A 136 -5.28 -0.93 1.73
CA ASP A 136 -4.73 -2.27 1.96
C ASP A 136 -5.49 -3.34 1.16
N PHE A 137 -6.83 -3.31 1.17
CA PHE A 137 -7.65 -4.21 0.35
C PHE A 137 -7.34 -4.04 -1.15
N MET A 138 -7.21 -2.79 -1.63
CA MET A 138 -6.85 -2.49 -3.01
C MET A 138 -5.47 -3.06 -3.39
N MET A 139 -4.48 -2.90 -2.52
CA MET A 139 -3.11 -3.42 -2.71
C MET A 139 -3.03 -4.95 -2.67
N ILE A 140 -3.88 -5.62 -1.89
CA ILE A 140 -4.00 -7.07 -1.92
C ILE A 140 -4.69 -7.52 -3.22
N ALA A 141 -5.82 -6.88 -3.58
CA ALA A 141 -6.63 -7.25 -4.73
C ALA A 141 -5.86 -7.18 -6.06
N ILE A 142 -4.95 -6.21 -6.22
CA ILE A 142 -4.20 -6.05 -7.48
C ILE A 142 -3.30 -7.27 -7.80
N PHE A 143 -2.82 -8.02 -6.80
CA PHE A 143 -2.04 -9.23 -7.03
C PHE A 143 -2.85 -10.37 -7.67
N PHE A 144 -4.14 -10.46 -7.34
CA PHE A 144 -5.04 -11.49 -7.89
C PHE A 144 -5.69 -11.06 -9.19
N ILE A 145 -6.13 -9.80 -9.28
CA ILE A 145 -6.82 -9.27 -10.45
C ILE A 145 -5.84 -9.02 -11.60
N ASN A 146 -4.64 -8.50 -11.29
CA ASN A 146 -3.59 -8.14 -12.24
C ASN A 146 -4.10 -7.35 -13.46
N LYS A 147 -5.06 -6.45 -13.23
CA LYS A 147 -5.64 -5.54 -14.23
C LYS A 147 -5.84 -4.17 -13.60
N ASP A 148 -5.82 -3.14 -14.44
CA ASP A 148 -6.08 -1.77 -14.03
C ASP A 148 -7.59 -1.54 -13.77
N PHE A 149 -8.09 -2.05 -12.65
CA PHE A 149 -9.53 -2.05 -12.33
C PHE A 149 -10.05 -0.68 -11.88
N LEU A 150 -9.20 0.17 -11.27
CA LEU A 150 -9.50 1.58 -10.97
C LEU A 150 -9.20 2.51 -12.15
N GLY A 151 -8.59 2.02 -13.23
CA GLY A 151 -8.22 2.85 -14.37
C GLY A 151 -7.10 3.85 -14.09
N LEU A 152 -6.25 3.61 -13.08
CA LEU A 152 -5.14 4.51 -12.69
C LEU A 152 -4.12 4.70 -13.81
N VAL A 153 -3.81 3.65 -14.56
CA VAL A 153 -2.87 3.75 -15.69
C VAL A 153 -3.50 4.54 -16.83
N ARG A 154 -4.81 4.36 -17.07
CA ARG A 154 -5.55 5.17 -18.05
C ARG A 154 -5.56 6.64 -17.65
N LEU A 155 -5.85 6.95 -16.39
CA LEU A 155 -5.90 8.32 -15.87
C LEU A 155 -4.53 9.00 -15.95
N LYS A 156 -3.45 8.30 -15.58
CA LYS A 156 -2.08 8.81 -15.75
C LYS A 156 -1.77 9.13 -17.22
N ASN A 157 -2.14 8.27 -18.15
CA ASN A 157 -1.87 8.49 -19.57
C ASN A 157 -2.68 9.66 -20.15
N VAL A 158 -3.87 9.94 -19.60
CA VAL A 158 -4.70 11.10 -19.97
C VAL A 158 -4.12 12.40 -19.40
N LEU A 159 -3.71 12.40 -18.13
CA LEU A 159 -3.18 13.59 -17.46
C LEU A 159 -1.74 13.94 -17.87
N PHE A 160 -0.93 12.90 -18.12
CA PHE A 160 0.47 13.02 -18.51
C PHE A 160 0.71 12.22 -19.79
N PRO A 161 0.16 12.66 -20.94
CA PRO A 161 0.43 12.00 -22.21
C PRO A 161 1.93 12.04 -22.47
N ALA A 162 2.51 10.87 -22.80
CA ALA A 162 3.90 10.83 -23.24
C ALA A 162 4.03 11.77 -24.44
N ARG A 163 4.88 12.80 -24.34
CA ARG A 163 5.19 13.70 -25.46
C ARG A 163 5.50 12.83 -26.68
N ALA A 164 4.72 13.01 -27.74
CA ALA A 164 4.95 12.33 -29.01
C ALA A 164 6.43 12.48 -29.39
N LYS A 165 7.10 11.38 -29.72
CA LYS A 165 8.42 11.42 -30.32
C LYS A 165 8.31 12.32 -31.56
N LEU A 166 8.99 13.46 -31.55
CA LEU A 166 9.13 14.30 -32.73
C LEU A 166 9.71 13.43 -33.86
N PRO A 167 9.14 13.48 -35.07
CA PRO A 167 9.70 12.75 -36.20
C PRO A 167 11.15 13.21 -36.39
N SER A 168 12.06 12.25 -36.49
CA SER A 168 13.45 12.51 -36.83
C SER A 168 13.48 13.24 -38.17
N ALA A 169 13.92 14.49 -38.17
CA ALA A 169 14.21 15.23 -39.39
C ALA A 169 15.33 14.48 -40.12
N THR A 170 14.98 13.89 -41.26
CA THR A 170 15.90 13.39 -42.28
C THR A 170 16.54 14.53 -43.04
#